data_AF-A0A641S0H8-F1
#
_entry.id   AF-A0A641S0H8-F1
#
_cell.length_a   1.000
_cell.length_b   1.000
_cell.length_c   1.000
_cell.angle_alpha   90.00
_cell.angle_beta   90.00
_cell.angle_gamma   90.00
#
_symmetry.space_group_name_H-M   'P 1'
#
loop_
_entity.id
_entity.type
_entity.pdbx_description
1 polymer ?
#
loop_
_entity_poly.entity_id
_entity_poly.type
_entity_poly.pdbx_seq_one_letter_code
_entity_poly.pdbx_strand_id
1 'polypeptide(L)'
;MGEHICFRRNERLATVNPYWRGNPMVRGRFFNRQHRFRPGMGSVLKWRLSSNPQRKEKKTVKWDPKVCYLRSLDAVVGDSLIWLGHNSFFLQLAGKRIMFDPVFGSIPFVKRQSEFPANPDIFTGIDYLLVSHDHFDHLDKQSIASLLKNNPQMKLFCGLGTGELIQGWFPEMKVIEAGWYQQMEDEGLKITF
;
A
#
# COMPACT_ATOMS: atom_id res chain seq x y z
N MET A 1 -12.22 -34.49 -0.36
CA MET A 1 -11.27 -34.34 0.76
C MET A 1 -11.02 -32.86 1.01
N GLY A 2 -11.41 -32.35 2.18
CA GLY A 2 -11.29 -30.92 2.50
C GLY A 2 -9.81 -30.52 2.64
N GLU A 3 -9.41 -29.43 1.97
CA GLU A 3 -8.09 -28.84 2.17
C GLU A 3 -7.98 -28.36 3.63
N HIS A 4 -6.90 -28.74 4.33
CA HIS A 4 -6.67 -28.29 5.72
C HIS A 4 -6.33 -26.79 5.72
N ILE A 5 -7.22 -25.99 6.30
CA ILE A 5 -7.05 -24.53 6.41
C ILE A 5 -6.37 -24.21 7.74
N CYS A 6 -5.21 -23.56 7.69
CA CYS A 6 -4.59 -22.94 8.85
C CYS A 6 -4.84 -21.42 8.83
N PHE A 7 -4.58 -20.74 9.95
CA PHE A 7 -4.78 -19.31 10.10
C PHE A 7 -3.48 -18.68 10.57
N ARG A 8 -3.04 -17.60 9.91
CA ARG A 8 -1.85 -16.83 10.29
C ARG A 8 -2.26 -15.45 10.79
N ARG A 9 -1.63 -15.02 11.88
CA ARG A 9 -1.77 -13.69 12.48
C ARG A 9 -0.48 -13.30 13.15
N ASN A 10 -0.29 -12.01 13.43
CA ASN A 10 0.80 -11.52 14.25
C ASN A 10 0.39 -11.54 15.73
N GLU A 11 0.93 -12.45 16.53
CA GLU A 11 0.58 -12.60 17.95
C GLU A 11 0.94 -11.37 18.81
N ARG A 12 1.70 -10.41 18.27
CA ARG A 12 2.09 -9.18 18.98
C ARG A 12 1.07 -8.05 18.83
N LEU A 13 0.08 -8.19 17.95
CA LEU A 13 -0.93 -7.16 17.68
C LEU A 13 -2.29 -7.56 18.26
N ALA A 14 -3.04 -6.56 18.71
CA ALA A 14 -4.42 -6.75 19.12
C ALA A 14 -5.29 -7.11 17.90
N THR A 15 -6.38 -7.84 18.13
CA THR A 15 -7.38 -8.14 17.10
C THR A 15 -8.69 -7.46 17.46
N VAL A 16 -9.21 -6.62 16.57
CA VAL A 16 -10.46 -5.88 16.82
C VAL A 16 -11.70 -6.75 16.63
N ASN A 17 -11.61 -7.80 15.81
CA ASN A 17 -12.68 -8.76 15.60
C ASN A 17 -12.42 -10.04 16.42
N PRO A 18 -13.14 -10.28 17.54
CA PRO A 18 -12.88 -11.43 18.41
C PRO A 18 -13.16 -12.78 17.74
N TYR A 19 -13.93 -12.81 16.65
CA TYR A 19 -14.24 -14.02 15.90
C TYR A 19 -13.23 -14.31 14.77
N TRP A 20 -12.34 -13.36 14.47
CA TRP A 20 -11.33 -13.56 13.44
C TRP A 20 -10.16 -14.40 13.98
N ARG A 21 -9.93 -15.55 13.35
CA ARG A 21 -8.90 -16.52 13.75
C ARG A 21 -7.52 -16.25 13.15
N GLY A 22 -7.43 -15.37 12.15
CA GLY A 22 -6.25 -15.17 11.33
C GLY A 22 -6.58 -15.10 9.84
N ASN A 23 -5.61 -14.68 9.03
CA ASN A 23 -5.71 -14.79 7.58
C ASN A 23 -5.62 -16.28 7.20
N PRO A 24 -6.61 -16.81 6.47
CA PRO A 24 -6.65 -18.21 6.10
C PRO A 24 -5.54 -18.57 5.11
N MET A 25 -4.92 -19.72 5.33
CA MET A 25 -3.85 -20.26 4.50
C MET A 25 -4.12 -21.74 4.16
N VAL A 26 -3.70 -22.12 2.96
CA VAL A 26 -3.73 -23.51 2.46
C VAL A 26 -2.39 -23.79 1.80
N ARG A 27 -1.69 -24.86 2.22
CA ARG A 27 -0.37 -25.25 1.68
C ARG A 27 0.65 -24.09 1.67
N GLY A 28 0.71 -23.34 2.77
CA GLY A 28 1.64 -22.22 2.94
C GLY A 28 1.29 -20.94 2.16
N ARG A 29 0.15 -20.88 1.47
CA ARG A 29 -0.29 -19.69 0.73
C ARG A 29 -1.57 -19.12 1.32
N PHE A 30 -1.70 -17.80 1.33
CA PHE A 30 -2.98 -17.15 1.65
C PHE A 30 -4.07 -17.56 0.68
N PHE A 31 -5.30 -17.67 1.18
CA PHE A 31 -6.43 -18.21 0.45
C PHE A 31 -7.68 -17.33 0.67
N ASN A 32 -8.28 -16.82 -0.40
CA ASN A 32 -9.56 -16.09 -0.29
C ASN A 32 -10.72 -17.07 -0.10
N ARG A 33 -11.46 -16.94 1.01
CA ARG A 33 -12.61 -17.80 1.34
C ARG A 33 -13.88 -17.48 0.56
N GLN A 34 -14.08 -16.22 0.16
CA GLN A 34 -15.33 -15.76 -0.47
C GLN A 34 -15.31 -15.98 -1.99
N HIS A 35 -14.19 -15.68 -2.64
CA HIS A 35 -14.06 -15.77 -4.09
C HIS A 35 -12.91 -16.70 -4.48
N ARG A 36 -13.26 -17.95 -4.81
CA ARG A 36 -12.30 -18.93 -5.30
C ARG A 36 -12.07 -18.71 -6.79
N PHE A 37 -11.25 -17.73 -7.16
CA PHE A 37 -10.84 -17.57 -8.55
C PHE A 37 -9.76 -18.61 -8.89
N ARG A 38 -10.12 -19.57 -9.74
CA ARG A 38 -9.17 -20.54 -10.33
C ARG A 38 -9.11 -20.26 -11.83
N PRO A 39 -8.19 -19.41 -12.30
CA PRO A 39 -8.07 -19.14 -13.72
C PRO A 39 -7.65 -20.42 -14.44
N GLY A 40 -8.43 -20.85 -15.43
CA GLY A 40 -8.02 -21.90 -16.37
C GLY A 40 -7.19 -21.30 -17.51
N MET A 41 -6.53 -22.14 -18.30
CA MET A 41 -5.78 -21.69 -19.48
C MET A 41 -6.64 -20.85 -20.44
N GLY A 42 -7.92 -21.23 -20.61
CA GLY A 42 -8.89 -20.46 -21.41
C GLY A 42 -9.22 -19.08 -20.85
N SER A 43 -9.19 -18.89 -19.53
CA SER A 43 -9.41 -17.59 -18.89
C SER A 43 -8.28 -16.61 -19.22
N VAL A 44 -7.03 -17.09 -19.22
CA VAL A 44 -5.85 -16.30 -19.56
C VAL A 44 -5.85 -15.92 -21.04
N LEU A 45 -6.15 -16.88 -21.93
CA LEU A 45 -6.23 -16.62 -23.36
C LEU A 45 -7.35 -15.60 -23.68
N LYS A 46 -8.53 -15.78 -23.07
CA LYS A 46 -9.63 -14.82 -23.18
C LYS A 46 -9.20 -13.44 -22.71
N TRP A 47 -8.55 -13.30 -21.55
CA TRP A 47 -8.08 -12.00 -21.05
C TRP A 47 -7.08 -11.34 -22.02
N ARG A 48 -6.11 -12.09 -22.56
CA ARG A 48 -5.12 -11.56 -23.51
C ARG A 48 -5.74 -11.10 -24.83
N LEU A 49 -6.78 -11.78 -25.31
CA LEU A 49 -7.43 -11.50 -26.59
C LEU A 49 -8.64 -10.55 -26.46
N SER A 50 -9.17 -10.36 -25.24
CA SER A 50 -10.29 -9.47 -25.01
C SER A 50 -9.87 -8.02 -25.26
N SER A 51 -10.64 -7.32 -26.09
CA SER A 51 -10.46 -5.88 -26.25
C SER A 51 -10.87 -5.17 -24.97
N ASN A 52 -10.17 -4.10 -24.62
CA ASN A 52 -10.63 -3.19 -23.58
C ASN A 52 -11.83 -2.39 -24.15
N PRO A 53 -13.06 -2.60 -23.63
CA PRO A 53 -14.26 -1.95 -24.18
C PRO A 53 -14.17 -0.41 -24.09
N GLN A 54 -13.45 0.10 -23.09
CA GLN A 54 -13.25 1.53 -22.85
C GLN A 54 -12.02 2.10 -23.58
N ARG A 55 -11.37 1.36 -24.48
CA ARG A 55 -10.13 1.82 -25.14
C ARG A 55 -10.32 3.11 -25.93
N LYS A 56 -11.49 3.27 -26.57
CA LYS A 56 -11.82 4.49 -27.33
C LYS A 56 -12.03 5.67 -26.39
N GLU A 57 -12.86 5.50 -25.36
CA GLU A 57 -13.15 6.51 -24.33
C GLU A 57 -11.86 6.99 -23.65
N LYS A 58 -10.99 6.07 -23.23
CA LYS A 58 -9.70 6.39 -22.60
C LYS A 58 -8.76 7.20 -23.50
N LYS A 59 -8.86 7.05 -24.84
CA LYS A 59 -8.09 7.86 -25.79
C LYS A 59 -8.67 9.25 -26.00
N THR A 60 -9.98 9.42 -25.81
CA THR A 60 -10.68 10.68 -26.05
C THR A 60 -10.73 11.58 -24.81
N VAL A 61 -10.59 11.00 -23.62
CA VAL A 61 -10.48 11.77 -22.37
C VAL A 61 -9.13 12.50 -22.34
N LYS A 62 -9.16 13.83 -22.44
CA LYS A 62 -8.00 14.74 -22.31
C LYS A 62 -7.96 15.43 -20.93
N TRP A 63 -8.63 14.86 -19.95
CA TRP A 63 -8.71 15.49 -18.64
C TRP A 63 -7.42 15.26 -17.87
N ASP A 64 -6.71 16.35 -17.60
CA ASP A 64 -5.61 16.38 -16.65
C ASP A 64 -6.05 17.11 -15.38
N PRO A 65 -5.84 16.52 -14.19
CA PRO A 65 -6.14 17.20 -12.94
C PRO A 65 -5.25 18.43 -12.81
N LYS A 66 -5.85 19.57 -12.44
CA LYS A 66 -5.07 20.76 -12.07
C LYS A 66 -4.24 20.43 -10.83
N VAL A 67 -2.92 20.51 -10.97
CA VAL A 67 -1.99 20.22 -9.87
C VAL A 67 -1.85 21.45 -8.96
N CYS A 68 -2.18 21.25 -7.69
CA CYS A 68 -1.83 22.18 -6.62
C CYS A 68 -0.49 21.71 -6.02
N TYR A 69 0.62 22.28 -6.49
CA TYR A 69 1.95 21.82 -6.12
C TYR A 69 2.27 22.13 -4.66
N LEU A 70 2.52 21.08 -3.87
CA LEU A 70 2.90 21.15 -2.47
C LEU A 70 4.40 21.46 -2.36
N ARG A 71 4.72 22.63 -1.80
CA ARG A 71 6.11 23.13 -1.69
C ARG A 71 6.77 22.86 -0.35
N SER A 72 5.97 22.78 0.72
CA SER A 72 6.45 22.51 2.09
C SER A 72 5.34 21.85 2.89
N LEU A 73 5.72 21.01 3.85
CA LEU A 73 4.82 20.47 4.87
C LEU A 73 4.46 21.49 5.95
N ASP A 74 5.17 22.62 6.07
CA ASP A 74 4.86 23.67 7.05
C ASP A 74 3.49 24.33 6.79
N ALA A 75 3.03 24.28 5.54
CA ALA A 75 1.70 24.75 5.15
C ALA A 75 0.57 23.78 5.54
N VAL A 76 0.91 22.57 6.02
CA VAL A 76 -0.07 21.55 6.40
C VAL A 76 -0.40 21.70 7.88
N VAL A 77 -1.55 22.31 8.16
CA VAL A 77 -2.00 22.63 9.52
C VAL A 77 -3.11 21.68 9.95
N GLY A 78 -3.03 21.18 11.18
CA GLY A 78 -4.02 20.28 11.77
C GLY A 78 -4.09 18.92 11.07
N ASP A 79 -5.22 18.24 11.23
CA ASP A 79 -5.47 16.98 10.54
C ASP A 79 -5.78 17.25 9.06
N SER A 80 -5.05 16.60 8.16
CA SER A 80 -5.07 16.91 6.73
C SER A 80 -4.74 15.69 5.89
N LEU A 81 -5.48 15.50 4.80
CA LEU A 81 -5.21 14.46 3.80
C LEU A 81 -4.85 15.11 2.46
N ILE A 82 -3.72 14.71 1.89
CA ILE A 82 -3.21 15.18 0.60
C ILE A 82 -3.12 14.00 -0.35
N TRP A 83 -3.79 14.10 -1.49
CA TRP A 83 -3.70 13.11 -2.56
C TRP A 83 -2.51 13.43 -3.47
N LEU A 84 -1.63 12.44 -3.63
CA LEU A 84 -0.39 12.56 -4.42
C LEU A 84 -0.50 11.87 -5.79
N GLY A 85 -1.69 11.37 -6.14
CA GLY A 85 -1.99 10.65 -7.38
C GLY A 85 -1.97 9.12 -7.20
N HIS A 86 -2.78 8.43 -8.02
CA HIS A 86 -3.09 7.00 -7.86
C HIS A 86 -3.57 6.71 -6.43
N ASN A 87 -2.93 5.78 -5.73
CA ASN A 87 -3.21 5.44 -4.33
C ASN A 87 -2.19 6.04 -3.35
N SER A 88 -1.34 6.97 -3.80
CA SER A 88 -0.39 7.64 -2.92
C SER A 88 -1.06 8.79 -2.17
N PHE A 89 -1.01 8.75 -0.83
CA PHE A 89 -1.54 9.79 0.03
C PHE A 89 -0.56 10.17 1.13
N PHE A 90 -0.54 11.45 1.48
CA PHE A 90 0.05 11.93 2.73
C PHE A 90 -1.06 12.34 3.69
N LEU A 91 -0.98 11.89 4.94
CA LEU A 91 -1.94 12.19 5.99
C LEU A 91 -1.19 12.75 7.20
N GLN A 92 -1.64 13.89 7.69
CA GLN A 92 -1.35 14.37 9.04
C GLN A 92 -2.58 14.08 9.88
N LEU A 93 -2.43 13.31 10.96
CA LEU A 93 -3.54 12.94 11.83
C LEU A 93 -3.03 12.74 13.26
N ALA A 94 -3.68 13.38 14.24
CA ALA A 94 -3.34 13.24 15.65
C ALA A 94 -1.84 13.50 15.94
N GLY A 95 -1.26 14.48 15.25
CA GLY A 95 0.16 14.83 15.40
C GLY A 95 1.15 13.85 14.74
N LYS A 96 0.67 12.80 14.07
CA LYS A 96 1.51 11.86 13.30
C LYS A 96 1.44 12.17 11.81
N ARG A 97 2.52 11.88 11.09
CA ARG A 97 2.60 11.95 9.63
C ARG A 97 2.68 10.56 9.04
N ILE A 98 1.81 10.28 8.08
CA ILE A 98 1.57 8.95 7.54
C ILE A 98 1.60 9.03 6.01
N MET A 99 2.36 8.14 5.38
CA MET A 99 2.39 7.97 3.93
C MET A 99 1.70 6.66 3.55
N PHE A 100 0.91 6.67 2.48
CA PHE A 100 0.22 5.51 1.95
C PHE A 100 0.76 5.19 0.55
N ASP A 101 1.05 3.91 0.28
CA ASP A 101 1.35 3.36 -1.06
C ASP A 101 2.16 4.31 -1.98
N PRO A 102 3.38 4.70 -1.58
CA PRO A 102 4.14 5.76 -2.24
C PRO A 102 4.66 5.29 -3.59
N VAL A 103 4.22 5.97 -4.66
CA VAL A 103 4.72 5.81 -6.03
C VAL A 103 4.98 7.18 -6.62
N PHE A 104 6.22 7.67 -6.50
CA PHE A 104 6.60 9.03 -6.90
C PHE A 104 6.90 9.16 -8.39
N GLY A 105 7.16 8.04 -9.07
CA GLY A 105 7.59 8.02 -10.47
C GLY A 105 6.82 7.03 -11.34
N SER A 106 7.44 6.66 -12.45
CA SER A 106 6.96 5.58 -13.31
C SER A 106 7.39 4.23 -12.73
N ILE A 107 6.50 3.24 -12.83
CA ILE A 107 6.76 1.87 -12.38
C ILE A 107 7.23 1.02 -13.58
N PRO A 108 7.76 -0.20 -13.38
CA PRO A 108 8.17 -1.06 -14.48
C PRO A 108 7.07 -1.21 -15.53
N PHE A 109 7.42 -0.96 -16.80
CA PHE A 109 6.55 -1.10 -17.98
C PHE A 109 5.34 -0.14 -18.06
N VAL A 110 5.08 0.70 -17.05
CA VAL A 110 3.95 1.64 -17.03
C VAL A 110 4.44 3.04 -16.65
N LYS A 111 4.30 3.98 -17.60
CA LYS A 111 4.64 5.38 -17.38
C LYS A 111 3.54 6.09 -16.58
N ARG A 112 3.94 6.82 -15.55
CA ARG A 112 3.06 7.77 -14.87
C ARG A 112 2.64 8.86 -15.85
N GLN A 113 1.33 9.12 -15.95
CA GLN A 113 0.79 10.13 -16.87
C GLN A 113 0.56 11.48 -16.17
N SER A 114 0.19 11.46 -14.89
CA SER A 114 0.01 12.67 -14.09
C SER A 114 1.34 13.17 -13.52
N GLU A 115 1.49 14.49 -13.46
CA GLU A 115 2.55 15.11 -12.69
C GLU A 115 2.43 14.71 -11.21
N PHE A 116 3.57 14.46 -10.56
CA PHE A 116 3.60 14.22 -9.12
C PHE A 116 3.54 15.58 -8.39
N PRO A 117 2.56 15.81 -7.49
CA PRO A 117 2.20 17.16 -7.05
C PRO A 117 3.11 17.71 -5.94
N ALA A 118 4.35 17.23 -5.82
CA ALA A 118 5.30 17.62 -4.79
C ALA A 118 6.74 17.27 -5.21
N ASN A 119 7.74 17.83 -4.53
CA ASN A 119 9.08 17.24 -4.53
C ASN A 119 9.11 16.14 -3.45
N PRO A 120 9.47 14.88 -3.74
CA PRO A 120 9.58 13.82 -2.74
C PRO A 120 10.43 14.18 -1.50
N ASP A 121 11.42 15.06 -1.66
CA ASP A 121 12.33 15.43 -0.56
C ASP A 121 11.67 16.28 0.54
N ILE A 122 10.49 16.85 0.30
CA ILE A 122 9.76 17.61 1.34
C ILE A 122 9.10 16.70 2.38
N PHE A 123 8.95 15.41 2.08
CA PHE A 123 8.27 14.47 2.95
C PHE A 123 9.20 14.00 4.08
N THR A 124 9.26 14.81 5.14
CA THR A 124 10.09 14.58 6.33
C THR A 124 9.24 14.39 7.59
N GLY A 125 9.81 13.71 8.59
CA GLY A 125 9.12 13.41 9.85
C GLY A 125 7.96 12.44 9.69
N ILE A 126 8.01 11.53 8.72
CA ILE A 126 7.00 10.48 8.54
C ILE A 126 7.20 9.41 9.61
N ASP A 127 6.16 9.19 10.42
CA ASP A 127 6.13 8.16 11.45
C ASP A 127 5.83 6.78 10.85
N TYR A 128 4.86 6.73 9.95
CA TYR A 128 4.32 5.49 9.39
C TYR A 128 4.25 5.52 7.86
N LEU A 129 4.75 4.46 7.24
CA LEU A 129 4.47 4.11 5.86
C LEU A 129 3.50 2.92 5.84
N LEU A 130 2.30 3.13 5.32
CA LEU A 130 1.27 2.11 5.18
C LEU A 130 1.29 1.56 3.75
N VAL A 131 1.48 0.25 3.62
CA VAL A 131 1.47 -0.45 2.34
C VAL A 131 0.30 -1.42 2.30
N SER A 132 -0.60 -1.24 1.33
CA SER A 132 -1.80 -2.07 1.19
C SER A 132 -1.49 -3.47 0.65
N HIS A 133 -0.63 -3.58 -0.38
CA HIS A 133 -0.19 -4.85 -0.98
C HIS A 133 1.08 -4.67 -1.84
N ASP A 134 1.62 -5.77 -2.37
CA ASP A 134 2.95 -5.87 -2.97
C ASP A 134 3.01 -5.67 -4.50
N HIS A 135 1.97 -5.14 -5.12
CA HIS A 135 2.01 -4.78 -6.54
C HIS A 135 2.82 -3.50 -6.79
N PHE A 136 3.47 -3.40 -7.95
CA PHE A 136 4.36 -2.28 -8.27
C PHE A 136 3.71 -0.90 -8.22
N ASP A 137 2.40 -0.79 -8.42
CA ASP A 137 1.65 0.46 -8.34
C ASP A 137 1.23 0.85 -6.91
N HIS A 138 1.63 0.07 -5.91
CA HIS A 138 1.44 0.34 -4.48
C HIS A 138 2.75 0.20 -3.67
N LEU A 139 3.64 -0.69 -4.10
CA LEU A 139 4.92 -0.98 -3.49
C LEU A 139 6.06 -0.69 -4.48
N ASP A 140 6.56 0.54 -4.46
CA ASP A 140 7.69 0.95 -5.28
C ASP A 140 8.98 1.12 -4.45
N LYS A 141 10.00 0.31 -4.75
CA LYS A 141 11.27 0.29 -4.02
C LYS A 141 11.98 1.66 -4.04
N GLN A 142 11.92 2.39 -5.16
CA GLN A 142 12.61 3.67 -5.29
C GLN A 142 11.96 4.76 -4.43
N SER A 143 10.63 4.80 -4.43
CA SER A 143 9.85 5.72 -3.59
C SER A 143 10.09 5.44 -2.10
N ILE A 144 10.11 4.18 -1.69
CA ILE A 144 10.43 3.79 -0.30
C ILE A 144 11.86 4.17 0.08
N ALA A 145 12.83 3.96 -0.81
CA ALA A 145 14.22 4.36 -0.57
C ALA A 145 14.36 5.88 -0.37
N SER A 146 13.66 6.68 -1.18
CA SER A 146 13.62 8.14 -1.04
C SER A 146 13.02 8.56 0.30
N LEU A 147 11.91 7.95 0.71
CA LEU A 147 11.30 8.22 2.02
C LEU A 147 12.22 7.82 3.17
N LEU A 148 12.81 6.63 3.12
CA LEU A 148 13.66 6.11 4.19
C LEU A 148 14.91 6.98 4.40
N LYS A 149 15.48 7.52 3.31
CA LYS A 149 16.61 8.47 3.37
C LYS A 149 16.27 9.70 4.22
N ASN A 150 15.06 10.23 4.06
CA ASN A 150 14.60 11.43 4.77
C ASN A 150 13.98 11.12 6.14
N ASN A 151 13.63 9.85 6.39
CA ASN A 151 12.88 9.40 7.56
C ASN A 151 13.45 8.09 8.11
N PRO A 152 14.67 8.07 8.67
CA PRO A 152 15.35 6.84 9.09
C PRO A 152 14.65 6.09 10.23
N GLN A 153 13.76 6.77 10.98
CA GLN A 153 12.99 6.19 12.09
C GLN A 153 11.58 5.73 11.68
N MET A 154 11.18 5.95 10.42
CA MET A 154 9.87 5.57 9.90
C MET A 154 9.63 4.07 10.03
N LYS A 155 8.43 3.70 10.49
CA LYS A 155 7.99 2.31 10.57
C LYS A 155 7.12 1.99 9.36
N LEU A 156 7.28 0.81 8.77
CA LEU A 156 6.40 0.33 7.72
C LEU A 156 5.34 -0.61 8.29
N PHE A 157 4.07 -0.40 7.98
CA PHE A 157 2.96 -1.27 8.34
C PHE A 157 2.36 -1.89 7.08
N CYS A 158 2.31 -3.22 7.02
CA CYS A 158 1.90 -3.94 5.82
C CYS A 158 1.24 -5.29 6.13
N GLY A 159 0.78 -5.96 5.08
CA GLY A 159 0.20 -7.30 5.20
C GLY A 159 1.22 -8.36 5.60
N LEU A 160 0.72 -9.42 6.25
CA LEU A 160 1.51 -10.62 6.57
C LEU A 160 2.25 -11.18 5.35
N GLY A 161 3.56 -11.40 5.50
CA GLY A 161 4.44 -11.95 4.46
C GLY A 161 5.15 -10.90 3.61
N THR A 162 4.63 -9.66 3.53
CA THR A 162 5.27 -8.58 2.77
C THR A 162 6.56 -8.08 3.44
N GLY A 163 6.71 -8.26 4.74
CA GLY A 163 7.87 -7.82 5.49
C GLY A 163 9.17 -8.48 5.06
N GLU A 164 9.14 -9.75 4.63
CA GLU A 164 10.33 -10.45 4.11
C GLU A 164 10.88 -9.74 2.85
N LEU A 165 9.99 -9.33 1.94
CA LEU A 165 10.37 -8.59 0.74
C LEU A 165 10.97 -7.22 1.09
N ILE A 166 10.33 -6.49 2.01
CA ILE A 166 10.81 -5.18 2.46
C ILE A 166 12.17 -5.30 3.11
N GLN A 167 12.38 -6.27 4.01
CA GLN A 167 13.64 -6.48 4.70
C GLN A 167 14.74 -6.95 3.75
N GLY A 168 14.39 -7.67 2.67
CA GLY A 168 15.32 -7.97 1.58
C GLY A 168 15.81 -6.73 0.83
N TRP A 169 15.06 -5.62 0.85
CA TRP A 169 15.48 -4.33 0.28
C TRP A 169 16.14 -3.41 1.29
N PHE A 170 15.60 -3.38 2.52
CA PHE A 170 15.96 -2.45 3.59
C PHE A 170 16.06 -3.22 4.92
N PRO A 171 17.19 -3.89 5.20
CA PRO A 171 17.31 -4.82 6.34
C PRO A 171 17.06 -4.19 7.72
N GLU A 172 17.39 -2.91 7.87
CA GLU A 172 17.24 -2.19 9.15
C GLU A 172 15.86 -1.54 9.33
N MET A 173 15.00 -1.59 8.31
CA MET A 173 13.69 -0.97 8.38
C MET A 173 12.79 -1.70 9.38
N LYS A 174 12.18 -0.94 10.30
CA LYS A 174 11.19 -1.50 11.22
C LYS A 174 9.91 -1.80 10.47
N VAL A 175 9.56 -3.08 10.36
CA VAL A 175 8.34 -3.54 9.70
C VAL A 175 7.37 -4.14 10.72
N ILE A 176 6.10 -3.74 10.62
CA ILE A 176 4.97 -4.25 11.39
C ILE A 176 4.03 -4.95 10.41
N GLU A 177 4.07 -6.29 10.43
CA GLU A 177 3.14 -7.09 9.64
C GLU A 177 1.82 -7.30 10.39
N ALA A 178 0.69 -7.11 9.72
CA ALA A 178 -0.63 -7.28 10.28
C ALA A 178 -1.51 -8.14 9.36
N GLY A 179 -2.29 -9.04 9.96
CA GLY A 179 -3.40 -9.72 9.29
C GLY A 179 -4.66 -8.87 9.33
N TRP A 180 -5.71 -9.30 8.64
CA TRP A 180 -6.99 -8.58 8.66
C TRP A 180 -7.51 -8.42 10.09
N TYR A 181 -8.08 -7.27 10.43
CA TYR A 181 -8.57 -6.93 11.76
C TYR A 181 -7.48 -6.82 12.86
N GLN A 182 -6.19 -6.88 12.51
CA GLN A 182 -5.14 -6.64 13.50
C GLN A 182 -4.85 -5.15 13.62
N GLN A 183 -4.66 -4.70 14.85
CA GLN A 183 -4.50 -3.29 15.18
C GLN A 183 -3.19 -3.04 15.90
N MET A 184 -2.53 -1.95 15.52
CA MET A 184 -1.52 -1.30 16.33
C MET A 184 -2.05 0.01 16.90
N GLU A 185 -1.51 0.39 18.05
CA GLU A 185 -1.81 1.65 18.73
C GLU A 185 -0.50 2.37 19.03
N ASP A 186 -0.47 3.68 18.74
CA ASP A 186 0.65 4.56 19.04
C ASP A 186 0.12 5.95 19.38
N GLU A 187 0.21 6.33 20.66
CA GLU A 187 -0.10 7.68 21.17
C GLU A 187 -1.37 8.32 20.56
N GLY A 188 -2.53 7.69 20.76
CA GLY A 188 -3.81 8.22 20.28
C GLY A 188 -4.13 7.91 18.81
N LEU A 189 -3.19 7.32 18.06
CA LEU A 189 -3.42 6.77 16.72
C LEU A 189 -3.66 5.26 16.79
N LYS A 190 -4.74 4.80 16.15
CA LYS A 190 -5.03 3.37 15.95
C LYS A 190 -5.07 3.04 14.47
N ILE A 191 -4.29 2.05 14.07
CA ILE A 191 -4.21 1.60 12.68
C ILE A 191 -4.62 0.13 12.65
N THR A 192 -5.69 -0.17 11.91
CA THR A 192 -6.21 -1.53 11.73
C THR A 192 -5.97 -1.96 10.28
N PHE A 193 -5.37 -3.13 10.08
CA PHE A 193 -5.16 -3.73 8.76
C PHE A 193 -6.39 -4.52 8.28
#